data_AF-A0A8C4RPB1-F1
#
_entry.id   AF-A0A8C4RPB1-F1
#
_cell.length_a   1.000
_cell.length_b   1.000
_cell.length_c   1.000
_cell.angle_alpha   90.00
_cell.angle_beta   90.00
_cell.angle_gamma   90.00
#
_symmetry.space_group_name_H-M   'P 1'
#
loop_
_entity.id
_entity.type
_entity.pdbx_description
1 polymer ?
#
loop_
_entity_poly.entity_id
_entity_poly.type
_entity_poly.pdbx_seq_one_letter_code
_entity_poly.pdbx_strand_id
1 'polypeptide(L)'
;HYLFLLLCLTISLSAAVCQSACQNRGICLVPNVCTCPPGWTGNQCQTDINECQVQSRQCGHNCVNTPGSFFCTCRKGYVLKDDGRSCEQNEPGDTLSKSLSEEVSQLKDKVTSLEQRLERAVSAFSRFVPFDVEQVRDSEIAEMWSRLGQLDRIDSLSEQILMLEERLPNCSCNESQ
;
A
#
# COMPACT_ATOMS: atom_id res chain seq x y z
N HIS A 1 -25.52 -66.52 18.36
CA HIS A 1 -25.47 -65.38 17.41
C HIS A 1 -25.55 -64.02 18.09
N TYR A 2 -26.60 -63.71 18.86
CA TYR A 2 -26.73 -62.40 19.55
C TYR A 2 -25.59 -62.08 20.54
N LEU A 3 -25.07 -63.08 21.27
CA LEU A 3 -23.93 -62.91 22.18
C LEU A 3 -22.61 -62.58 21.46
N PHE A 4 -22.42 -63.13 20.26
CA PHE A 4 -21.25 -62.88 19.41
C PHE A 4 -21.31 -61.48 18.77
N LEU A 5 -22.52 -61.00 18.43
CA LEU A 5 -22.77 -59.62 17.98
C LEU A 5 -22.58 -58.60 19.11
N LEU A 6 -22.99 -58.91 20.34
CA LEU A 6 -22.77 -58.07 21.53
C LEU A 6 -21.28 -57.96 21.90
N LEU A 7 -20.52 -59.06 21.86
CA LEU A 7 -19.06 -59.03 22.04
C LEU A 7 -18.39 -58.17 20.96
N CYS A 8 -18.79 -58.29 19.70
CA CYS A 8 -18.25 -57.49 18.60
C CYS A 8 -18.56 -55.98 18.73
N LEU A 9 -19.75 -55.62 19.23
CA LEU A 9 -20.12 -54.23 19.53
C LEU A 9 -19.32 -53.64 20.70
N THR A 10 -18.92 -54.44 21.68
CA THR A 10 -18.04 -53.99 22.79
C THR A 10 -16.55 -53.93 22.43
N ILE A 11 -16.10 -54.72 21.46
CA ILE A 11 -14.69 -54.75 21.00
C ILE A 11 -14.38 -53.57 20.06
N SER A 12 -15.40 -52.89 19.53
CA SER A 12 -15.27 -51.81 18.55
C SER A 12 -14.95 -50.42 19.14
N LEU A 13 -14.72 -50.29 20.45
CA LEU A 13 -14.65 -48.98 21.14
C LEU A 13 -13.36 -48.70 21.92
N SER A 14 -12.26 -49.41 21.67
CA SER A 14 -10.97 -49.04 22.24
C SER A 14 -10.32 -47.94 21.38
N ALA A 15 -10.59 -46.68 21.72
CA ALA A 15 -9.79 -45.56 21.21
C ALA A 15 -8.31 -45.81 21.57
N ALA A 16 -7.37 -45.46 20.69
CA ALA A 16 -5.95 -45.56 20.98
C ALA A 16 -5.60 -44.69 22.20
N VAL A 17 -5.15 -45.31 23.29
CA VAL A 17 -4.79 -44.61 24.54
C VAL A 17 -3.27 -44.48 24.60
N CYS A 18 -2.78 -43.24 24.62
CA CYS A 18 -1.38 -42.96 24.89
C CYS A 18 -1.16 -42.93 26.41
N GLN A 19 -0.10 -43.58 26.89
CA GLN A 19 0.24 -43.62 28.32
C GLN A 19 0.63 -42.23 28.82
N SER A 20 1.25 -41.43 27.96
CA SER A 20 1.45 -39.99 28.11
C SER A 20 0.59 -39.21 27.12
N ALA A 21 -0.15 -38.20 27.58
CA ALA A 21 -1.00 -37.39 26.71
C ALA A 21 -0.20 -36.65 25.63
N CYS A 22 -0.72 -36.64 24.39
CA CYS A 22 -0.20 -35.78 23.32
C CYS A 22 -0.52 -34.31 23.65
N GLN A 23 0.48 -33.44 23.56
CA GLN A 23 0.33 -32.01 23.81
C GLN A 23 -0.19 -31.28 22.56
N ASN A 24 -0.54 -30.00 22.71
CA ASN A 24 -0.88 -29.09 21.61
C ASN A 24 -1.97 -29.61 20.65
N ARG A 25 -2.94 -30.39 21.16
CA ARG A 25 -4.03 -31.02 20.39
C ARG A 25 -3.57 -32.13 19.42
N GLY A 26 -2.43 -32.77 19.68
CA GLY A 26 -2.00 -33.98 18.97
C GLY A 26 -2.96 -35.16 19.17
N ILE A 27 -2.98 -36.06 18.19
CA ILE A 27 -3.85 -37.24 18.19
C ILE A 27 -3.00 -38.48 18.47
N CYS A 28 -3.45 -39.34 19.39
CA CYS A 28 -2.80 -40.61 19.67
C CYS A 28 -3.21 -41.65 18.61
N LEU A 29 -2.25 -42.21 17.87
CA LEU A 29 -2.53 -43.27 16.89
C LEU A 29 -2.28 -44.67 17.47
N VAL A 30 -1.17 -44.83 18.19
CA VAL A 30 -0.77 -46.07 18.88
C VAL A 30 -0.05 -45.68 20.18
N PRO A 31 0.17 -46.60 21.14
CA PRO A 31 0.78 -46.26 22.42
C PRO A 31 2.09 -45.48 22.27
N ASN A 32 2.13 -44.28 22.87
CA ASN A 32 3.27 -43.34 22.89
C ASN A 32 3.71 -42.81 21.51
N VAL A 33 2.86 -42.92 20.49
CA VAL A 33 3.08 -42.31 19.17
C VAL A 33 1.94 -41.32 18.89
N CYS A 34 2.30 -40.04 18.91
CA CYS A 34 1.40 -38.94 18.59
C CYS A 34 1.58 -38.49 17.14
N THR A 35 0.46 -38.20 16.47
CA THR A 35 0.43 -37.37 15.27
C THR A 35 0.25 -35.92 15.69
N CYS A 36 1.23 -35.09 15.33
CA CYS A 36 1.25 -33.69 15.72
C CYS A 36 0.51 -32.80 14.73
N PRO A 37 -0.14 -31.73 15.23
CA PRO A 37 -0.66 -30.70 14.34
C PRO A 37 0.50 -29.95 13.66
N PRO A 38 0.22 -29.22 12.56
CA PRO A 38 1.21 -28.36 11.92
C PRO A 38 1.89 -27.43 12.94
N GLY A 39 3.20 -27.21 12.76
CA GLY A 39 4.02 -26.38 13.66
C GLY A 39 4.53 -27.12 14.91
N TRP A 40 4.21 -28.40 15.11
CA TRP A 40 4.66 -29.17 16.28
C TRP A 40 5.39 -30.46 15.90
N THR A 41 6.36 -30.84 16.72
CA THR A 41 7.16 -32.06 16.58
C THR A 41 7.47 -32.69 17.94
N GLY A 42 8.16 -33.83 17.92
CA GLY A 42 8.45 -34.66 19.09
C GLY A 42 7.44 -35.79 19.29
N ASN A 43 7.79 -36.74 20.16
CA ASN A 43 6.97 -37.93 20.44
C ASN A 43 5.61 -37.60 21.09
N GLN A 44 5.51 -36.46 21.77
CA GLN A 44 4.30 -35.97 22.44
C GLN A 44 3.84 -34.62 21.87
N CYS A 45 4.37 -34.17 20.73
CA CYS A 45 4.07 -32.85 20.16
C CYS A 45 4.44 -31.68 21.09
N GLN A 46 5.46 -31.88 21.92
CA GLN A 46 5.91 -30.94 22.94
C GLN A 46 6.84 -29.85 22.39
N THR A 47 7.41 -30.09 21.20
CA THR A 47 8.42 -29.21 20.63
C THR A 47 7.80 -28.41 19.50
N ASP A 48 7.86 -27.09 19.63
CA ASP A 48 7.50 -26.16 18.57
C ASP A 48 8.52 -26.24 17.41
N ILE A 49 8.03 -26.24 16.17
CA ILE A 49 8.89 -26.17 14.99
C ILE A 49 9.15 -24.71 14.71
N ASN A 50 10.41 -24.29 14.75
CA ASN A 50 10.75 -22.93 14.34
C ASN A 50 10.80 -22.83 12.80
N GLU A 51 9.68 -22.47 12.16
CA GLU A 51 9.61 -22.39 10.70
C GLU A 51 10.55 -21.32 10.13
N CYS A 52 10.88 -20.28 10.90
CA CYS A 52 11.83 -19.26 10.49
C CYS A 52 13.26 -19.81 10.32
N GLN A 53 13.63 -20.86 11.07
CA GLN A 53 14.93 -21.52 10.96
C GLN A 53 14.91 -22.65 9.93
N VAL A 54 13.84 -23.45 9.91
CA VAL A 54 13.74 -24.62 9.02
C VAL A 54 13.45 -24.19 7.58
N GLN A 55 12.70 -23.11 7.37
CA GLN A 55 12.22 -22.67 6.08
C GLN A 55 12.42 -21.15 5.90
N SER A 56 13.67 -20.72 6.00
CA SER A 56 14.10 -19.31 6.00
C SER A 56 13.70 -18.43 4.80
N ARG A 57 13.09 -19.00 3.74
CA ARG A 57 12.54 -18.26 2.58
C ARG A 57 11.02 -18.12 2.55
N GLN A 58 10.34 -18.32 3.68
CA GLN A 58 8.87 -18.27 3.73
C GLN A 58 8.29 -16.87 3.83
N CYS A 59 9.07 -15.91 4.31
CA CYS A 59 8.72 -14.50 4.42
C CYS A 59 9.56 -13.68 3.45
N GLY A 60 8.98 -12.63 2.86
CA GLY A 60 9.70 -11.69 1.99
C GLY A 60 10.77 -10.90 2.74
N HIS A 61 10.53 -10.60 4.03
CA HIS A 61 11.45 -9.85 4.87
C HIS A 61 11.77 -10.58 6.18
N ASN A 62 11.10 -10.21 7.27
CA ASN A 62 11.38 -10.72 8.60
C ASN A 62 10.38 -11.84 8.93
N CYS A 63 10.85 -12.87 9.62
CA CYS A 63 10.03 -13.97 10.11
C CYS A 63 10.04 -13.96 11.64
N VAL A 64 8.86 -14.10 12.24
CA VAL A 64 8.70 -14.18 13.69
C VAL A 64 8.05 -15.52 14.03
N ASN A 65 8.80 -16.34 14.78
CA ASN A 65 8.33 -17.64 15.24
C ASN A 65 7.32 -17.48 16.39
N THR A 66 6.27 -18.30 16.39
CA THR A 66 5.27 -18.36 17.46
C THR A 66 4.94 -19.81 17.79
N PRO A 67 4.44 -20.12 19.00
CA PRO A 67 4.08 -21.50 19.30
C PRO A 67 3.01 -22.07 18.35
N GLY A 68 3.39 -23.08 17.57
CA GLY A 68 2.58 -23.77 16.58
C GLY A 68 2.41 -23.05 15.24
N SER A 69 3.11 -21.93 15.02
CA SER A 69 2.99 -21.16 13.77
C SER A 69 4.09 -20.11 13.62
N PHE A 70 4.01 -19.31 12.57
CA PHE A 70 4.84 -18.13 12.40
C PHE A 70 4.06 -17.04 11.70
N PHE A 71 4.55 -15.81 11.78
CA PHE A 71 4.05 -14.72 10.96
C PHE A 71 5.20 -13.89 10.38
N CYS A 72 4.94 -13.31 9.22
CA CYS A 72 5.91 -12.46 8.53
C CYS A 72 5.70 -11.00 8.92
N THR A 73 6.80 -10.26 9.00
CA THR A 73 6.77 -8.81 9.19
C THR A 73 7.67 -8.13 8.17
N CYS A 74 7.33 -6.88 7.84
CA CYS A 74 8.05 -6.10 6.84
C CYS A 74 8.99 -5.09 7.49
N ARG A 75 10.08 -4.75 6.78
CA ARG A 75 10.97 -3.66 7.17
C ARG A 75 10.23 -2.32 7.08
N LYS A 76 10.77 -1.29 7.73
CA LYS A 76 10.23 0.08 7.64
C LYS A 76 10.11 0.51 6.16
N GLY A 77 8.99 1.12 5.80
CA GLY A 77 8.69 1.51 4.42
C GLY A 77 8.05 0.41 3.57
N TYR A 78 7.68 -0.73 4.15
CA TYR A 78 6.99 -1.81 3.45
C TYR A 78 5.77 -2.29 4.22
N VAL A 79 4.76 -2.79 3.51
CA VAL A 79 3.53 -3.37 4.05
C VAL A 79 3.45 -4.84 3.71
N LEU A 80 2.91 -5.62 4.63
CA LEU A 80 2.62 -7.02 4.39
C LEU A 80 1.41 -7.13 3.45
N LYS A 81 1.57 -7.88 2.36
CA LYS A 81 0.47 -8.13 1.41
C LYS A 81 -0.57 -9.08 2.01
N ASP A 82 -1.71 -9.18 1.36
CA ASP A 82 -2.81 -10.07 1.75
C ASP A 82 -2.43 -11.56 1.80
N ASP A 83 -1.33 -11.95 1.15
CA ASP A 83 -0.78 -13.31 1.22
C ASP A 83 -0.11 -13.62 2.57
N GLY A 84 0.04 -12.62 3.45
CA GLY A 84 0.64 -12.73 4.78
C GLY A 84 2.14 -13.03 4.77
N ARG A 85 2.81 -12.95 3.60
CA ARG A 85 4.20 -13.38 3.41
C ARG A 85 5.05 -12.37 2.66
N SER A 86 4.51 -11.78 1.60
CA SER A 86 5.21 -10.84 0.74
C SER A 86 5.14 -9.44 1.32
N CYS A 87 6.18 -8.64 1.06
CA CYS A 87 6.24 -7.24 1.45
C CYS A 87 6.28 -6.37 0.20
N GLU A 88 5.42 -5.35 0.14
CA GLU A 88 5.43 -4.34 -0.91
C GLU A 88 5.86 -2.98 -0.35
N GLN A 89 6.57 -2.18 -1.15
CA GLN A 89 6.97 -0.84 -0.71
C GLN A 89 5.74 0.02 -0.53
N ASN A 90 5.63 0.63 0.64
CA ASN A 90 5.00 1.93 0.74
C ASN A 90 6.01 2.91 0.16
N GLU A 91 5.84 3.28 -1.11
CA GLU A 91 6.54 4.43 -1.65
C GLU A 91 6.30 5.60 -0.66
N PRO A 92 7.37 6.15 -0.03
CA PRO A 92 7.24 7.23 0.95
C PRO A 92 6.79 8.49 0.22
N GLY A 93 5.49 8.59 -0.01
CA GLY A 93 4.84 9.60 -0.83
C GLY A 93 3.38 9.28 -1.13
N ASP A 94 2.97 8.00 -1.13
CA ASP A 94 1.73 7.60 -1.81
C ASP A 94 0.43 7.94 -1.07
N THR A 95 0.44 8.15 0.25
CA THR A 95 -0.80 8.54 0.96
C THR A 95 -1.04 10.05 0.92
N LEU A 96 0.05 10.84 0.98
CA LEU A 96 -0.03 12.31 0.86
C LEU A 96 -0.19 12.73 -0.60
N SER A 97 0.49 12.06 -1.54
CA SER A 97 0.37 12.34 -2.97
C SER A 97 -1.02 11.98 -3.50
N LYS A 98 -1.67 10.90 -3.04
CA LYS A 98 -3.04 10.58 -3.44
C LYS A 98 -4.03 11.64 -2.96
N SER A 99 -4.01 11.97 -1.67
CA SER A 99 -4.90 13.01 -1.13
C SER A 99 -4.66 14.38 -1.76
N LEU A 100 -3.40 14.76 -1.96
CA LEU A 100 -3.03 16.02 -2.59
C LEU A 100 -3.36 16.01 -4.10
N SER A 101 -3.19 14.89 -4.80
CA SER A 101 -3.52 14.77 -6.23
C SER A 101 -5.01 14.93 -6.49
N GLU A 102 -5.86 14.40 -5.60
CA GLU A 102 -7.31 14.55 -5.66
C GLU A 102 -7.71 16.01 -5.45
N GLU A 103 -7.15 16.68 -4.43
CA GLU A 103 -7.42 18.09 -4.15
C GLU A 103 -6.92 19.01 -5.29
N VAL A 104 -5.71 18.75 -5.82
CA VAL A 104 -5.14 19.49 -6.94
C VAL A 104 -5.98 19.30 -8.22
N SER A 105 -6.49 18.09 -8.47
CA SER A 105 -7.38 17.83 -9.60
C SER A 105 -8.67 18.66 -9.48
N GLN A 106 -9.27 18.71 -8.28
CA GLN A 106 -10.49 19.50 -8.06
C GLN A 106 -10.24 21.01 -8.20
N LEU A 107 -9.07 21.50 -7.76
CA LEU A 107 -8.69 22.89 -7.96
C LEU A 107 -8.49 23.23 -9.44
N LYS A 108 -7.87 22.32 -10.21
CA LYS A 108 -7.65 22.50 -11.65
C LYS A 108 -8.98 22.64 -12.41
N ASP A 109 -9.96 21.80 -12.10
CA ASP A 109 -11.30 21.88 -12.72
C ASP A 109 -12.02 23.21 -12.40
N LYS A 110 -11.89 23.71 -11.17
CA LYS A 110 -12.46 25.00 -10.77
C LYS A 110 -11.81 26.16 -11.52
N VAL A 111 -10.49 26.13 -11.73
CA VAL A 111 -9.75 27.15 -12.50
C VAL A 111 -10.24 27.16 -13.95
N THR A 112 -10.29 26.01 -14.61
CA THR A 112 -10.78 25.91 -15.99
C THR A 112 -12.22 26.38 -16.14
N SER A 113 -13.07 26.12 -15.14
CA SER A 113 -14.46 26.63 -15.13
C SER A 113 -14.51 28.16 -15.04
N LEU A 114 -13.66 28.78 -14.22
CA LEU A 114 -13.59 30.23 -14.06
C LEU A 114 -13.02 30.91 -15.31
N GLU A 115 -11.98 30.35 -15.90
CA GLU A 115 -11.39 30.82 -17.16
C GLU A 115 -12.45 30.86 -18.27
N GLN A 116 -13.21 29.77 -18.44
CA GLN A 116 -14.26 29.71 -19.45
C GLN A 116 -15.39 30.72 -19.18
N ARG A 117 -15.71 31.01 -17.92
CA ARG A 117 -16.69 32.04 -17.57
C ARG A 117 -16.17 33.44 -17.88
N LEU A 118 -14.88 33.68 -17.65
CA LEU A 118 -14.22 34.95 -17.97
C LEU A 118 -14.22 35.18 -19.49
N GLU A 119 -13.83 34.18 -20.28
CA GLU A 119 -13.83 34.28 -21.75
C GLU A 119 -15.22 34.56 -22.33
N ARG A 120 -16.27 33.91 -21.79
CA ARG A 120 -17.66 34.17 -22.21
C ARG A 120 -18.08 35.60 -21.88
N ALA A 121 -17.72 36.11 -20.70
CA ALA A 121 -18.03 37.47 -20.29
C ALA A 121 -17.31 38.49 -21.19
N VAL A 122 -16.02 38.27 -21.46
CA VAL A 122 -15.21 39.12 -22.34
C VAL A 122 -15.76 39.08 -23.77
N SER A 123 -16.09 37.91 -24.31
CA SER A 123 -16.67 37.76 -25.66
C SER A 123 -18.07 38.38 -25.79
N ALA A 124 -18.89 38.29 -24.74
CA ALA A 124 -20.18 38.96 -24.71
C ALA A 124 -20.00 40.48 -24.72
N PHE A 125 -19.04 41.00 -23.93
CA PHE A 125 -18.75 42.42 -23.86
C PHE A 125 -18.15 42.96 -25.17
N SER A 126 -17.27 42.20 -25.83
CA SER A 126 -16.66 42.57 -27.11
C SER A 126 -17.65 42.70 -28.26
N ARG A 127 -18.87 42.13 -28.15
CA ARG A 127 -19.93 42.34 -29.15
C ARG A 127 -20.64 43.68 -29.04
N PHE A 128 -20.60 44.30 -27.86
CA PHE A 128 -21.20 45.62 -27.63
C PHE A 128 -20.24 46.77 -27.90
N VAL A 129 -18.95 46.47 -28.11
CA VAL A 129 -17.93 47.44 -28.48
C VAL A 129 -17.41 47.08 -29.87
N PRO A 130 -17.83 47.76 -30.96
CA PRO A 130 -17.22 47.57 -32.27
C PRO A 130 -15.88 48.32 -32.25
N PHE A 131 -14.86 47.72 -31.63
CA PHE A 131 -13.57 48.37 -31.47
C PHE A 131 -12.48 47.39 -31.83
N ASP A 132 -11.82 47.65 -32.96
CA ASP A 132 -10.55 47.01 -33.31
C ASP A 132 -9.57 47.24 -32.16
N VAL A 133 -9.21 46.15 -31.48
CA VAL A 133 -8.25 46.12 -30.36
C VAL A 133 -6.89 46.72 -30.76
N GLU A 134 -6.63 46.81 -32.06
CA GLU A 134 -5.41 47.35 -32.63
C GLU A 134 -5.34 48.89 -32.62
N GLN A 135 -6.43 49.60 -32.29
CA GLN A 135 -6.47 51.07 -32.28
C GLN A 135 -6.67 51.73 -30.91
N VAL A 136 -6.81 50.96 -29.82
CA VAL A 136 -6.82 51.53 -28.45
C VAL A 136 -5.39 51.86 -28.01
N ARG A 137 -4.88 53.01 -28.45
CA ARG A 137 -3.75 53.69 -27.81
C ARG A 137 -4.28 54.80 -26.92
N ASP A 138 -4.93 54.43 -25.82
CA ASP A 138 -5.13 55.35 -24.70
C ASP A 138 -4.05 55.08 -23.66
N SER A 139 -3.35 56.15 -23.29
CA SER A 139 -2.14 56.17 -22.45
C SER A 139 -2.30 55.50 -21.08
N GLU A 140 -3.53 55.25 -20.63
CA GLU A 140 -3.82 54.57 -19.36
C GLU A 140 -3.76 53.04 -19.45
N ILE A 141 -4.02 52.42 -20.60
CA ILE A 141 -3.99 50.95 -20.76
C ILE A 141 -2.57 50.46 -21.07
N ALA A 142 -1.71 51.31 -21.64
CA ALA A 142 -0.31 50.97 -21.92
C ALA A 142 0.48 50.63 -20.64
N GLU A 143 0.20 51.29 -19.51
CA GLU A 143 0.81 50.95 -18.22
C GLU A 143 0.29 49.60 -17.69
N MET A 144 -0.99 49.31 -17.91
CA MET A 144 -1.61 48.05 -17.51
C MET A 144 -1.08 46.88 -18.36
N TRP A 145 -0.88 47.06 -19.67
CA TRP A 145 -0.21 46.11 -20.56
C TRP A 145 1.27 45.97 -20.25
N SER A 146 1.97 47.03 -19.82
CA SER A 146 3.35 46.93 -19.34
C SER A 146 3.47 46.11 -18.06
N ARG A 147 2.47 46.18 -17.17
CA ARG A 147 2.38 45.33 -15.96
C ARG A 147 1.94 43.91 -16.30
N LEU A 148 1.04 43.71 -17.28
CA LEU A 148 0.68 42.38 -17.78
C LEU A 148 1.84 41.71 -18.53
N GLY A 149 2.68 42.45 -19.25
CA GLY A 149 3.93 41.92 -19.83
C GLY A 149 4.98 41.52 -18.78
N GLN A 150 4.77 41.85 -17.50
CA GLN A 150 5.55 41.24 -16.40
C GLN A 150 5.06 39.83 -16.04
N LEU A 151 3.85 39.41 -16.47
CA LEU A 151 3.40 38.01 -16.39
C LEU A 151 4.10 37.11 -17.42
N ASP A 152 4.57 37.63 -18.56
CA ASP A 152 5.45 36.85 -19.47
C ASP A 152 6.75 36.42 -18.76
N ARG A 153 7.17 37.19 -17.75
CA ARG A 153 8.29 36.87 -16.87
C ARG A 153 7.95 35.74 -15.87
N ILE A 154 6.67 35.62 -15.52
CA ILE A 154 6.14 34.51 -14.71
C ILE A 154 6.08 33.23 -15.55
N ASP A 155 5.70 33.31 -16.83
CA ASP A 155 5.77 32.16 -17.76
C ASP A 155 7.21 31.69 -17.98
N SER A 156 8.16 32.63 -18.12
CA SER A 156 9.59 32.32 -18.17
C SER A 156 10.13 31.69 -16.87
N LEU A 157 9.60 32.10 -15.71
CA LEU A 157 9.94 31.47 -14.43
C LEU A 157 9.28 30.09 -14.27
N SER A 158 8.07 29.90 -14.80
CA SER A 158 7.37 28.62 -14.83
C SER A 158 8.15 27.59 -15.65
N GLU A 159 8.66 27.96 -16.83
CA GLU A 159 9.54 27.08 -17.62
C GLU A 159 10.87 26.78 -16.92
N GLN A 160 11.44 27.75 -16.21
CA GLN A 160 12.66 27.53 -15.43
C GLN A 160 12.45 26.63 -14.21
N ILE A 161 11.26 26.70 -13.57
CA ILE A 161 10.87 25.80 -12.48
C ILE A 161 10.67 24.38 -13.01
N LEU A 162 10.02 24.20 -14.15
CA LEU A 162 9.88 22.88 -14.80
C LEU A 162 11.25 22.26 -15.15
N MET A 163 12.20 23.07 -15.63
CA MET A 163 13.58 22.60 -15.86
C MET A 163 14.36 22.28 -14.56
N LEU A 164 14.00 22.87 -13.42
CA LEU A 164 14.57 22.53 -12.12
C LEU A 164 13.92 21.26 -11.53
N GLU A 165 12.62 21.06 -11.74
CA GLU A 165 11.89 19.85 -11.32
C GLU A 165 12.34 18.59 -12.07
N GLU A 166 12.69 18.70 -13.36
CA GLU A 166 13.28 17.58 -14.12
C GLU A 166 14.71 17.22 -13.66
N ARG A 167 15.42 18.14 -12.99
CA ARG A 167 16.77 17.91 -12.42
C ARG A 167 16.75 17.42 -10.97
N LEU A 168 15.61 17.46 -10.30
CA LEU A 168 15.44 17.03 -8.90
C LEU A 168 15.42 15.50 -8.64
N PRO A 169 15.18 14.57 -9.60
CA PRO A 169 15.22 13.14 -9.28
C PRO A 169 16.65 12.58 -9.09
N ASN A 170 17.69 13.39 -9.29
CA ASN A 170 19.10 12.97 -9.12
C ASN A 170 19.76 13.42 -7.80
N CYS A 171 19.03 14.10 -6.91
CA CYS A 171 19.54 14.39 -5.57
C CYS A 171 19.31 13.19 -4.63
N SER A 172 20.09 12.11 -4.82
CA SER A 172 20.27 11.10 -3.78
C SER A 172 21.15 11.70 -2.68
N CYS A 173 20.56 12.02 -1.52
CA CYS A 173 21.34 12.20 -0.30
C CYS A 173 21.86 10.81 0.12
N ASN A 174 23.09 10.48 -0.30
CA ASN A 174 23.86 9.44 0.36
C ASN A 174 24.20 9.94 1.78
N GLU A 175 23.32 9.67 2.74
CA GLU A 175 23.68 9.71 4.15
C GLU A 175 24.72 8.62 4.41
N SER A 176 25.96 9.07 4.49
CA SER A 176 27.10 8.32 4.95
C SER A 176 27.34 8.72 6.39
N GLN A 177 26.82 7.93 7.33
CA GLN A 177 27.44 7.59 8.62
C GLN A 177 26.59 6.57 9.39
#